data_AF-A0AAE9MSP9-F1
#
_entry.id   AF-A0AAE9MSP9-F1
#
_cell.length_a   1.000
_cell.length_b   1.000
_cell.length_c   1.000
_cell.angle_alpha   90.00
_cell.angle_beta   90.00
_cell.angle_gamma   90.00
#
_symmetry.space_group_name_H-M   'P 1'
#
loop_
_entity.id
_entity.type
_entity.pdbx_description
1 polymer ?
#
loop_
_entity_poly.entity_id
_entity_poly.type
_entity_poly.pdbx_seq_one_letter_code
_entity_poly.pdbx_strand_id
1 'polypeptide(L)'
;MKITNYAKRILPGAALFMLFIGLFTGCPQKVEDKKVSVEGVTLDKTELNLGVGESTKLTATINPANASNKTITWDSNKPDIAEVDQDGTVRGKAEGKAVIRATTQDGNKTASCTIQVKFIPVESITLNTTALELLSGKSSKLTATINPANASNKTIMWASDKPAIAEVDQNGNVTGKAGGTAVIRATTKDGNKTATCNIKVEKGAILYLSPDKKEITIYDKTLNSGDITVAGCEENEPLSSGVQTTLTATGDRVILKGDITELYCTDNKLTELNAQGLNNLKMLVCNNNQLTKLHVQGLNNLTYLNCAMNQLKELNVQGLNNLKTLRCYNNQLTKLNVQVLTNLKELWCYNNQLDKAAFTQLFNDLPKKKTNEDAQCVLYADISGITEGNYTDFTPDELQVIKNKKWKPLKQIGHQFYETAAI
;
A
#
# COMPACT_ATOMS: atom_id res chain seq x y z
N MET A 1 34.05 11.60 -47.36
CA MET A 1 34.57 11.71 -48.74
C MET A 1 35.43 12.97 -48.87
N LYS A 2 36.44 13.00 -49.74
CA LYS A 2 37.31 14.17 -50.10
C LYS A 2 36.63 15.02 -51.21
N ILE A 3 37.01 16.24 -51.63
CA ILE A 3 38.18 17.15 -51.39
C ILE A 3 37.65 18.62 -51.62
N THR A 4 37.84 19.62 -50.74
CA THR A 4 38.95 20.63 -50.71
C THR A 4 38.83 21.87 -51.64
N ASN A 5 38.88 23.08 -51.05
CA ASN A 5 39.48 24.37 -51.48
C ASN A 5 39.00 25.31 -52.63
N TYR A 6 38.85 26.59 -52.23
CA TYR A 6 39.43 27.86 -52.77
C TYR A 6 39.26 28.33 -54.25
N ALA A 7 38.49 29.42 -54.37
CA ALA A 7 38.93 30.79 -54.79
C ALA A 7 39.17 31.19 -56.26
N LYS A 8 39.22 32.54 -56.46
CA LYS A 8 39.48 33.35 -57.69
C LYS A 8 38.26 33.45 -58.64
N ARG A 9 38.03 34.54 -59.40
CA ARG A 9 38.65 35.89 -59.58
C ARG A 9 37.54 36.84 -60.16
N ILE A 10 37.36 38.09 -59.72
CA ILE A 10 38.00 39.36 -60.14
C ILE A 10 37.69 39.85 -61.58
N LEU A 11 37.29 41.15 -61.70
CA LEU A 11 37.36 42.16 -62.80
C LEU A 11 35.96 42.77 -63.21
N PRO A 12 35.87 43.98 -63.84
CA PRO A 12 36.30 45.29 -63.29
C PRO A 12 35.44 46.52 -63.76
N GLY A 13 35.90 47.75 -63.48
CA GLY A 13 35.51 49.01 -64.14
C GLY A 13 35.71 50.21 -63.23
N ALA A 14 36.89 50.87 -63.17
CA ALA A 14 37.38 51.92 -64.10
C ALA A 14 36.41 53.12 -64.18
N ALA A 15 36.78 54.38 -63.91
CA ALA A 15 38.04 55.12 -64.10
C ALA A 15 38.37 55.99 -62.86
N LEU A 16 39.62 56.20 -62.42
CA LEU A 16 40.77 56.89 -63.04
C LEU A 16 40.61 58.43 -63.12
N PHE A 17 41.09 59.18 -62.12
CA PHE A 17 42.17 60.17 -62.32
C PHE A 17 42.83 60.68 -61.02
N MET A 18 44.06 61.17 -61.22
CA MET A 18 45.04 61.80 -60.31
C MET A 18 44.52 62.85 -59.31
N LEU A 19 45.25 63.32 -58.27
CA LEU A 19 46.42 62.86 -57.49
C LEU A 19 46.73 64.01 -56.50
N PHE A 20 46.81 63.78 -55.19
CA PHE A 20 47.83 64.42 -54.32
C PHE A 20 47.80 63.79 -52.92
N ILE A 21 49.00 63.59 -52.35
CA ILE A 21 49.20 62.86 -51.10
C ILE A 21 49.02 63.80 -49.91
N GLY A 22 48.01 63.52 -49.08
CA GLY A 22 47.89 64.06 -47.73
C GLY A 22 47.97 62.93 -46.70
N LEU A 23 49.09 62.82 -45.98
CA LEU A 23 49.24 61.89 -44.86
C LEU A 23 48.40 62.37 -43.67
N PHE A 24 47.13 61.95 -43.60
CA PHE A 24 46.40 61.94 -42.34
C PHE A 24 46.67 60.65 -41.60
N THR A 25 47.53 60.73 -40.58
CA THR A 25 47.68 59.72 -39.53
C THR A 25 46.46 59.73 -38.60
N GLY A 26 45.29 59.39 -39.16
CA GLY A 26 44.04 59.19 -38.42
C GLY A 26 43.99 57.77 -37.87
N CYS A 27 44.52 57.56 -36.66
CA CYS A 27 44.27 56.34 -35.92
C CYS A 27 42.75 56.20 -35.66
N PRO A 28 42.10 55.05 -35.92
CA PRO A 28 40.68 54.91 -35.61
C PRO A 28 40.49 55.05 -34.09
N GLN A 29 39.83 56.12 -33.67
CA GLN A 29 39.45 56.29 -32.26
C GLN A 29 38.52 55.14 -31.87
N LYS A 30 39.00 54.32 -30.93
CA LYS A 30 38.18 53.37 -30.20
C LYS A 30 37.12 54.19 -29.44
N VAL A 31 35.86 54.10 -29.85
CA VAL A 31 34.74 54.68 -29.10
C VAL A 31 34.66 53.94 -27.77
N GLU A 32 35.13 54.58 -26.70
CA GLU A 32 34.87 54.10 -25.35
C GLU A 32 33.40 54.32 -25.05
N ASP A 33 32.64 53.23 -25.02
CA ASP A 33 31.25 53.24 -24.60
C ASP A 33 31.18 53.72 -23.13
N LYS A 34 30.58 54.89 -22.92
CA LYS A 34 30.70 55.64 -21.66
C LYS A 34 29.89 54.94 -20.57
N LYS A 35 30.55 54.04 -19.82
CA LYS A 35 29.92 53.27 -18.73
C LYS A 35 29.18 54.20 -17.76
N VAL A 36 27.86 54.08 -17.74
CA VAL A 36 26.99 54.75 -16.78
C VAL A 36 26.94 53.88 -15.53
N SER A 37 27.48 54.39 -14.42
CA SER A 37 27.54 53.65 -13.15
C SER A 37 26.22 53.75 -12.38
N VAL A 38 25.93 52.76 -11.54
CA VAL A 38 24.73 52.79 -10.69
C VAL A 38 24.91 53.73 -9.50
N GLU A 39 23.99 54.68 -9.36
CA GLU A 39 23.95 55.64 -8.24
C GLU A 39 23.13 55.11 -7.07
N GLY A 40 22.02 54.42 -7.35
CA GLY A 40 21.13 53.85 -6.34
C GLY A 40 20.18 52.76 -6.86
N VAL A 41 19.51 52.09 -5.93
CA VAL A 41 18.42 51.13 -6.19
C VAL A 41 17.29 51.37 -5.20
N THR A 42 16.05 51.18 -5.62
CA THR A 42 14.85 51.22 -4.78
C THR A 42 14.02 49.96 -4.98
N LEU A 43 13.18 49.62 -4.00
CA LEU A 43 12.15 48.59 -4.13
C LEU A 43 10.77 49.24 -4.25
N ASP A 44 9.86 48.57 -4.93
CA ASP A 44 8.45 48.94 -5.02
C ASP A 44 7.70 48.85 -3.67
N LYS A 45 8.24 48.09 -2.71
CA LYS A 45 7.69 47.91 -1.36
C LYS A 45 8.80 47.86 -0.30
N THR A 46 8.61 48.54 0.83
CA THR A 46 9.54 48.50 1.99
C THR A 46 9.07 47.57 3.11
N GLU A 47 7.78 47.25 3.17
CA GLU A 47 7.20 46.26 4.09
C GLU A 47 6.13 45.41 3.40
N LEU A 48 6.00 44.16 3.82
CA LEU A 48 5.02 43.19 3.33
C LEU A 48 4.52 42.31 4.48
N ASN A 49 3.23 41.95 4.43
CA ASN A 49 2.67 40.87 5.23
C ASN A 49 2.37 39.69 4.31
N LEU A 50 2.76 38.47 4.70
CA LEU A 50 2.48 37.24 3.97
C LEU A 50 1.94 36.16 4.90
N GLY A 51 1.07 35.29 4.39
CA GLY A 51 0.80 33.98 4.97
C GLY A 51 1.95 33.00 4.76
N VAL A 52 2.02 31.96 5.61
CA VAL A 52 2.91 30.81 5.33
C VAL A 52 2.49 30.15 4.02
N GLY A 53 3.45 29.96 3.11
CA GLY A 53 3.23 29.40 1.77
C GLY A 53 2.83 30.43 0.71
N GLU A 54 2.41 31.64 1.09
CA GLU A 54 2.10 32.70 0.13
C GLU A 54 3.36 33.26 -0.53
N SER A 55 3.21 33.81 -1.74
CA SER A 55 4.32 34.36 -2.52
C SER A 55 3.93 35.67 -3.19
N THR A 56 4.88 36.59 -3.33
CA THR A 56 4.69 37.88 -4.01
C THR A 56 5.99 38.35 -4.64
N LYS A 57 5.92 39.20 -5.67
CA LYS A 57 7.12 39.72 -6.34
C LYS A 57 7.49 41.11 -5.80
N LEU A 58 8.78 41.28 -5.50
CA LEU A 58 9.42 42.56 -5.31
C LEU A 58 10.06 43.01 -6.63
N THR A 59 9.97 44.31 -6.92
CA THR A 59 10.52 44.91 -8.13
C THR A 59 11.60 45.92 -7.73
N ALA A 60 12.84 45.65 -8.15
CA ALA A 60 13.96 46.57 -7.94
C ALA A 60 14.08 47.55 -9.12
N THR A 61 14.17 48.84 -8.82
CA THR A 61 14.37 49.91 -9.82
C THR A 61 15.75 50.53 -9.63
N ILE A 62 16.53 50.64 -10.70
CA ILE A 62 17.91 51.16 -10.68
C ILE A 62 17.93 52.61 -11.16
N ASN A 63 18.68 53.45 -10.43
CA ASN A 63 18.96 54.84 -10.81
C ASN A 63 20.47 55.04 -11.10
N PRO A 64 20.85 55.68 -12.22
CA PRO A 64 20.00 56.15 -13.30
C PRO A 64 19.48 54.98 -14.17
N ALA A 65 18.32 55.17 -14.80
CA ALA A 65 17.64 54.11 -15.56
C ALA A 65 18.42 53.62 -16.80
N ASN A 66 19.44 54.35 -17.25
CA ASN A 66 20.37 53.99 -18.33
C ASN A 66 21.72 53.44 -17.82
N ALA A 67 21.83 53.04 -16.55
CA ALA A 67 23.03 52.37 -16.03
C ALA A 67 23.43 51.15 -16.87
N SER A 68 24.74 50.99 -17.11
CA SER A 68 25.28 49.99 -18.05
C SER A 68 25.22 48.56 -17.52
N ASN A 69 25.22 48.37 -16.19
CA ASN A 69 24.98 47.08 -15.55
C ASN A 69 23.73 47.19 -14.67
N LYS A 70 22.72 46.35 -14.94
CA LYS A 70 21.43 46.32 -14.25
C LYS A 70 21.20 45.06 -13.41
N THR A 71 22.24 44.24 -13.23
CA THR A 71 22.16 43.00 -12.45
C THR A 71 21.89 43.29 -10.98
N ILE A 72 20.81 42.69 -10.47
CA ILE A 72 20.46 42.66 -9.04
C ILE A 72 20.74 41.27 -8.49
N THR A 73 21.29 41.20 -7.28
CA THR A 73 21.36 39.99 -6.47
C THR A 73 20.40 40.14 -5.29
N TRP A 74 19.58 39.12 -5.08
CA TRP A 74 18.63 39.04 -3.97
C TRP A 74 19.16 38.16 -2.84
N ASP A 75 18.86 38.56 -1.61
CA ASP A 75 19.29 37.88 -0.38
C ASP A 75 18.19 37.98 0.69
N SER A 76 18.13 36.98 1.58
CA SER A 76 17.25 36.99 2.76
C SER A 76 18.08 36.78 4.01
N ASN A 77 17.90 37.65 5.01
CA ASN A 77 18.59 37.46 6.29
C ASN A 77 18.08 36.23 7.09
N LYS A 78 16.94 35.65 6.71
CA LYS A 78 16.31 34.48 7.34
C LYS A 78 15.54 33.66 6.29
N PRO A 79 16.22 32.89 5.42
CA PRO A 79 15.60 32.14 4.33
C PRO A 79 14.62 31.04 4.78
N ASP A 80 14.64 30.65 6.06
CA ASP A 80 13.67 29.72 6.66
C ASP A 80 12.35 30.39 7.09
N ILE A 81 12.34 31.72 7.25
CA ILE A 81 11.14 32.52 7.51
C ILE A 81 10.55 33.03 6.20
N ALA A 82 11.37 33.68 5.36
CA ALA A 82 10.99 34.09 4.02
C ALA A 82 12.17 33.91 3.05
N GLU A 83 11.96 33.17 1.97
CA GLU A 83 12.93 33.00 0.89
C GLU A 83 12.68 34.00 -0.24
N VAL A 84 13.70 34.26 -1.06
CA VAL A 84 13.59 35.05 -2.29
C VAL A 84 14.37 34.36 -3.41
N ASP A 85 13.81 34.32 -4.62
CA ASP A 85 14.49 33.79 -5.80
C ASP A 85 15.31 34.86 -6.56
N GLN A 86 15.93 34.47 -7.67
CA GLN A 86 16.74 35.39 -8.50
C GLN A 86 15.89 36.46 -9.22
N ASP A 87 14.59 36.22 -9.40
CA ASP A 87 13.64 37.10 -10.05
C ASP A 87 12.96 38.09 -9.09
N GLY A 88 13.27 38.02 -7.79
CA GLY A 88 12.67 38.83 -6.73
C GLY A 88 11.32 38.31 -6.22
N THR A 89 10.95 37.07 -6.52
CA THR A 89 9.77 36.41 -5.93
C THR A 89 10.09 36.00 -4.51
N VAL A 90 9.38 36.59 -3.55
CA VAL A 90 9.49 36.29 -2.12
C VAL A 90 8.41 35.29 -1.72
N ARG A 91 8.76 34.26 -0.94
CA ARG A 91 7.82 33.27 -0.41
C ARG A 91 7.93 33.13 1.10
N GLY A 92 6.80 33.20 1.81
CA GLY A 92 6.72 32.94 3.24
C GLY A 92 6.84 31.43 3.56
N LYS A 93 7.68 31.06 4.52
CA LYS A 93 7.99 29.67 4.89
C LYS A 93 7.61 29.33 6.33
N ALA A 94 7.85 30.23 7.27
CA ALA A 94 7.53 30.06 8.69
C ALA A 94 7.12 31.40 9.29
N GLU A 95 6.35 31.38 10.38
CA GLU A 95 5.96 32.59 11.11
C GLU A 95 7.20 33.38 11.58
N GLY A 96 7.14 34.71 11.45
CA GLY A 96 8.12 35.62 11.99
C GLY A 96 8.54 36.73 11.02
N LYS A 97 9.64 37.39 11.34
CA LYS A 97 10.12 38.58 10.64
C LYS A 97 11.47 38.35 9.97
N ALA A 98 11.51 38.53 8.65
CA ALA A 98 12.69 38.46 7.79
C ALA A 98 12.88 39.80 7.02
N VAL A 99 14.06 40.00 6.45
CA VAL A 99 14.38 41.14 5.59
C VAL A 99 14.98 40.62 4.29
N ILE A 100 14.34 40.99 3.18
CA ILE A 100 14.82 40.73 1.83
C ILE A 100 15.60 41.95 1.34
N ARG A 101 16.76 41.72 0.72
CA ARG A 101 17.66 42.76 0.25
C ARG A 101 17.98 42.58 -1.23
N ALA A 102 17.75 43.62 -2.02
CA ALA A 102 18.26 43.74 -3.39
C ALA A 102 19.60 44.48 -3.34
N THR A 103 20.62 43.95 -4.01
CA THR A 103 21.95 44.55 -4.13
C THR A 103 22.35 44.69 -5.59
N THR A 104 22.78 45.87 -6.03
CA THR A 104 23.27 46.07 -7.40
C THR A 104 24.69 45.54 -7.53
N GLN A 105 24.96 44.77 -8.58
CA GLN A 105 26.31 44.24 -8.83
C GLN A 105 27.32 45.37 -9.11
N ASP A 106 26.87 46.45 -9.76
CA ASP A 106 27.64 47.68 -9.93
C ASP A 106 27.40 48.61 -8.73
N GLY A 107 28.47 49.04 -8.06
CA GLY A 107 28.42 50.00 -6.96
C GLY A 107 27.86 49.50 -5.61
N ASN A 108 27.47 48.22 -5.48
CA ASN A 108 26.97 47.60 -4.24
C ASN A 108 25.85 48.41 -3.55
N LYS A 109 24.95 49.03 -4.31
CA LYS A 109 23.82 49.79 -3.77
C LYS A 109 22.76 48.82 -3.29
N THR A 110 22.15 49.10 -2.14
CA THR A 110 21.19 48.20 -1.51
C THR A 110 19.85 48.86 -1.25
N ALA A 111 18.77 48.13 -1.48
CA ALA A 111 17.44 48.43 -0.96
C ALA A 111 16.90 47.20 -0.25
N SER A 112 15.93 47.37 0.67
CA SER A 112 15.44 46.28 1.50
C SER A 112 13.95 46.38 1.78
N CYS A 113 13.31 45.21 1.89
CA CYS A 113 11.91 45.03 2.23
C CYS A 113 11.79 44.12 3.45
N THR A 114 11.02 44.55 4.44
CA THR A 114 10.73 43.78 5.65
C THR A 114 9.52 42.87 5.39
N ILE A 115 9.70 41.56 5.57
CA ILE A 115 8.63 40.57 5.42
C ILE A 115 8.18 40.11 6.80
N GLN A 116 6.90 40.35 7.12
CA GLN A 116 6.23 39.78 8.28
C GLN A 116 5.37 38.59 7.82
N VAL A 117 5.84 37.38 8.09
CA VAL A 117 5.07 36.17 7.86
C VAL A 117 4.18 35.90 9.07
N LYS A 118 2.88 35.74 8.84
CA LYS A 118 1.86 35.53 9.88
C LYS A 118 1.47 34.06 9.98
N PHE A 119 1.18 33.62 11.20
CA PHE A 119 0.49 32.35 11.43
C PHE A 119 -0.94 32.41 10.88
N ILE A 120 -1.31 31.42 10.09
CA ILE A 120 -2.66 31.17 9.59
C ILE A 120 -3.17 29.91 10.31
N PRO A 121 -4.11 30.05 11.27
CA PRO A 121 -4.63 28.93 12.02
C PRO A 121 -5.50 28.02 11.14
N VAL A 122 -5.58 26.75 11.49
CA VAL A 122 -6.60 25.85 10.95
C VAL A 122 -7.98 26.26 11.46
N GLU A 123 -8.88 26.57 10.54
CA GLU A 123 -10.28 26.87 10.85
C GLU A 123 -11.11 25.58 10.93
N SER A 124 -10.94 24.69 9.94
CA SER A 124 -11.64 23.41 9.86
C SER A 124 -10.84 22.32 9.13
N ILE A 125 -11.30 21.08 9.30
CA ILE A 125 -10.83 19.89 8.61
C ILE A 125 -12.06 19.12 8.14
N THR A 126 -12.01 18.52 6.96
CA THR A 126 -13.04 17.63 6.41
C THR A 126 -12.42 16.33 5.93
N LEU A 127 -13.24 15.28 5.79
CA LEU A 127 -12.86 14.02 5.16
C LEU A 127 -13.60 13.86 3.84
N ASN A 128 -13.01 13.11 2.90
CA ASN A 128 -13.65 12.73 1.63
C ASN A 128 -14.92 11.89 1.81
N THR A 129 -15.12 11.26 2.97
CA THR A 129 -16.38 10.60 3.35
C THR A 129 -16.54 10.55 4.87
N THR A 130 -17.78 10.62 5.35
CA THR A 130 -18.17 10.47 6.76
C THR A 130 -18.57 9.04 7.14
N ALA A 131 -18.70 8.14 6.15
CA ALA A 131 -18.95 6.72 6.38
C ALA A 131 -18.20 5.83 5.38
N LEU A 132 -17.75 4.65 5.84
CA LEU A 132 -17.21 3.59 5.00
C LEU A 132 -17.74 2.23 5.48
N GLU A 133 -18.25 1.43 4.54
CA GLU A 133 -18.39 -0.01 4.75
C GLU A 133 -17.11 -0.69 4.27
N LEU A 134 -16.44 -1.43 5.16
CA LEU A 134 -15.27 -2.23 4.88
C LEU A 134 -15.58 -3.71 5.09
N LEU A 135 -14.77 -4.54 4.45
CA LEU A 135 -14.75 -5.97 4.68
C LEU A 135 -13.53 -6.32 5.55
N SER A 136 -13.65 -7.36 6.37
CA SER A 136 -12.53 -7.83 7.19
C SER A 136 -11.30 -8.15 6.32
N GLY A 137 -10.14 -7.64 6.72
CA GLY A 137 -8.87 -7.74 5.97
C GLY A 137 -8.74 -6.80 4.76
N LYS A 138 -9.73 -5.95 4.46
CA LYS A 138 -9.65 -4.97 3.35
C LYS A 138 -9.46 -3.55 3.88
N SER A 139 -8.88 -2.71 3.03
CA SER A 139 -8.50 -1.34 3.36
C SER A 139 -9.07 -0.33 2.36
N SER A 140 -9.27 0.91 2.82
CA SER A 140 -9.64 2.07 2.01
C SER A 140 -8.94 3.32 2.54
N LYS A 141 -8.72 4.32 1.68
CA LYS A 141 -8.01 5.55 2.06
C LYS A 141 -8.98 6.68 2.38
N LEU A 142 -8.89 7.21 3.60
CA LEU A 142 -9.45 8.51 3.94
C LEU A 142 -8.45 9.61 3.54
N THR A 143 -8.98 10.64 2.89
CA THR A 143 -8.24 11.85 2.55
C THR A 143 -8.84 13.00 3.35
N ALA A 144 -7.98 13.72 4.06
CA ALA A 144 -8.38 14.85 4.88
C ALA A 144 -7.98 16.17 4.22
N THR A 145 -8.89 17.13 4.20
CA THR A 145 -8.71 18.46 3.61
C THR A 145 -8.78 19.50 4.72
N ILE A 146 -7.77 20.38 4.78
CA ILE A 146 -7.67 21.46 5.78
C ILE A 146 -8.11 22.79 5.15
N ASN A 147 -8.92 23.56 5.88
CA ASN A 147 -9.27 24.93 5.55
C ASN A 147 -8.71 25.91 6.60
N PRO A 148 -8.11 27.05 6.20
CA PRO A 148 -7.82 27.43 4.81
C PRO A 148 -6.67 26.60 4.22
N ALA A 149 -6.63 26.50 2.88
CA ALA A 149 -5.65 25.67 2.18
C ALA A 149 -4.19 26.15 2.35
N ASN A 150 -3.96 27.37 2.84
CA ASN A 150 -2.67 27.96 3.21
C ASN A 150 -2.40 27.98 4.74
N ALA A 151 -3.18 27.24 5.55
CA ALA A 151 -2.94 27.11 6.99
C ALA A 151 -1.48 26.72 7.30
N SER A 152 -0.88 27.36 8.31
CA SER A 152 0.57 27.30 8.57
C SER A 152 1.05 25.94 9.08
N ASN A 153 0.20 25.22 9.81
CA ASN A 153 0.49 23.87 10.30
C ASN A 153 -0.60 22.89 9.83
N LYS A 154 -0.21 22.01 8.90
CA LYS A 154 -1.11 21.02 8.27
C LYS A 154 -0.93 19.60 8.81
N THR A 155 -0.23 19.43 9.94
CA THR A 155 -0.03 18.09 10.53
C THR A 155 -1.37 17.53 11.05
N ILE A 156 -1.70 16.32 10.60
CA ILE A 156 -2.90 15.59 10.99
C ILE A 156 -2.50 14.37 11.82
N MET A 157 -3.19 14.16 12.94
CA MET A 157 -3.10 12.99 13.79
C MET A 157 -4.32 12.11 13.54
N TRP A 158 -4.09 10.86 13.17
CA TRP A 158 -5.14 9.86 12.95
C TRP A 158 -5.29 8.96 14.17
N ALA A 159 -6.53 8.61 14.51
CA ALA A 159 -6.85 7.67 15.58
C ALA A 159 -8.09 6.84 15.24
N SER A 160 -8.18 5.64 15.82
CA SER A 160 -9.38 4.80 15.85
C SER A 160 -9.87 4.66 17.28
N ASP A 161 -11.17 4.72 17.53
CA ASP A 161 -11.76 4.41 18.83
C ASP A 161 -11.63 2.91 19.19
N LYS A 162 -11.58 2.04 18.18
CA LYS A 162 -11.50 0.58 18.30
C LYS A 162 -10.53 -0.01 17.27
N PRO A 163 -9.20 0.10 17.48
CA PRO A 163 -8.18 -0.41 16.55
C PRO A 163 -8.28 -1.92 16.23
N ALA A 164 -8.96 -2.70 17.07
CA ALA A 164 -9.23 -4.12 16.83
C ALA A 164 -10.37 -4.39 15.83
N ILE A 165 -11.26 -3.42 15.61
CA ILE A 165 -12.33 -3.48 14.59
C ILE A 165 -11.84 -2.83 13.30
N ALA A 166 -11.35 -1.59 13.37
CA ALA A 166 -10.71 -0.91 12.24
C ALA A 166 -9.51 -0.10 12.72
N GLU A 167 -8.38 -0.22 12.03
CA GLU A 167 -7.16 0.54 12.30
C GLU A 167 -6.95 1.60 11.21
N VAL A 168 -6.22 2.67 11.52
CA VAL A 168 -5.80 3.70 10.56
C VAL A 168 -4.31 3.98 10.70
N ASP A 169 -3.59 4.12 9.59
CA ASP A 169 -2.18 4.53 9.58
C ASP A 169 -2.01 6.07 9.59
N GLN A 170 -0.77 6.53 9.70
CA GLN A 170 -0.44 7.96 9.67
C GLN A 170 -0.80 8.68 8.34
N ASN A 171 -1.08 7.91 7.27
CA ASN A 171 -1.41 8.43 5.94
C ASN A 171 -2.92 8.41 5.64
N GLY A 172 -3.76 8.01 6.61
CA GLY A 172 -5.20 7.89 6.46
C GLY A 172 -5.67 6.57 5.80
N ASN A 173 -4.80 5.57 5.64
CA ASN A 173 -5.21 4.25 5.15
C ASN A 173 -5.90 3.50 6.29
N VAL A 174 -7.19 3.22 6.14
CA VAL A 174 -8.02 2.49 7.11
C VAL A 174 -8.13 1.03 6.72
N THR A 175 -7.86 0.11 7.65
CA THR A 175 -7.97 -1.35 7.45
C THR A 175 -9.01 -1.93 8.40
N GLY A 176 -10.02 -2.63 7.87
CA GLY A 176 -10.95 -3.41 8.66
C GLY A 176 -10.28 -4.70 9.17
N LYS A 177 -10.35 -4.98 10.48
CA LYS A 177 -9.72 -6.14 11.13
C LYS A 177 -10.70 -7.16 11.69
N ALA A 178 -11.83 -6.70 12.23
CA ALA A 178 -12.88 -7.56 12.78
C ALA A 178 -14.23 -6.89 12.61
N GLY A 179 -15.29 -7.68 12.39
CA GLY A 179 -16.60 -7.14 12.10
C GLY A 179 -17.27 -6.45 13.29
N GLY A 180 -17.86 -5.28 13.04
CA GLY A 180 -18.39 -4.36 14.04
C GLY A 180 -18.31 -2.91 13.56
N THR A 181 -18.52 -1.95 14.46
CA THR A 181 -18.43 -0.50 14.14
C THR A 181 -17.32 0.19 14.92
N ALA A 182 -16.58 1.06 14.24
CA ALA A 182 -15.52 1.90 14.78
C ALA A 182 -15.63 3.32 14.19
N VAL A 183 -14.97 4.29 14.82
CA VAL A 183 -14.89 5.68 14.36
C VAL A 183 -13.43 6.06 14.18
N ILE A 184 -13.07 6.39 12.94
CA ILE A 184 -11.77 6.98 12.62
C ILE A 184 -11.87 8.50 12.76
N ARG A 185 -10.88 9.11 13.42
CA ARG A 185 -10.79 10.54 13.66
C ARG A 185 -9.50 11.09 13.08
N ALA A 186 -9.62 12.11 12.23
CA ALA A 186 -8.52 12.99 11.86
C ALA A 186 -8.58 14.23 12.77
N THR A 187 -7.47 14.57 13.41
CA THR A 187 -7.34 15.75 14.29
C THR A 187 -6.18 16.60 13.82
N THR A 188 -6.36 17.90 13.58
CA THR A 188 -5.24 18.78 13.25
C THR A 188 -4.45 19.11 14.50
N LYS A 189 -3.11 19.05 14.41
CA LYS A 189 -2.21 19.38 15.52
C LYS A 189 -2.33 20.85 15.93
N ASP A 190 -2.63 21.72 14.97
CA ASP A 190 -3.06 23.09 15.21
C ASP A 190 -4.58 23.18 15.41
N GLY A 191 -5.03 24.02 16.34
CA GLY A 191 -6.44 24.30 16.61
C GLY A 191 -7.30 23.12 17.12
N ASN A 192 -6.74 21.90 17.23
CA ASN A 192 -7.45 20.66 17.60
C ASN A 192 -8.77 20.44 16.82
N LYS A 193 -8.82 20.84 15.55
CA LYS A 193 -10.02 20.64 14.71
C LYS A 193 -10.13 19.17 14.35
N THR A 194 -11.35 18.62 14.38
CA THR A 194 -11.58 17.19 14.14
C THR A 194 -12.58 16.93 13.03
N ALA A 195 -12.31 15.89 12.23
CA ALA A 195 -13.29 15.27 11.35
C ALA A 195 -13.31 13.75 11.59
N THR A 196 -14.47 13.12 11.41
CA THR A 196 -14.69 11.70 11.75
C THR A 196 -15.33 10.93 10.61
N CYS A 197 -14.96 9.66 10.47
CA CYS A 197 -15.57 8.70 9.56
C CYS A 197 -16.05 7.48 10.36
N ASN A 198 -17.32 7.13 10.22
CA ASN A 198 -17.89 5.91 10.78
C ASN A 198 -17.52 4.72 9.89
N ILE A 199 -16.78 3.76 10.45
CA ILE A 199 -16.41 2.53 9.76
C ILE A 199 -17.32 1.41 10.26
N LYS A 200 -18.04 0.78 9.33
CA LYS A 200 -18.73 -0.49 9.56
C LYS A 200 -17.91 -1.58 8.88
N VAL A 201 -17.33 -2.48 9.66
CA VAL A 201 -16.66 -3.66 9.14
C VAL A 201 -17.67 -4.80 9.13
N GLU A 202 -18.01 -5.30 7.94
CA GLU A 202 -18.97 -6.39 7.82
C GLU A 202 -18.33 -7.74 8.17
N LYS A 203 -19.08 -8.58 8.89
CA LYS A 203 -18.75 -9.98 9.12
C LYS A 203 -19.24 -10.80 7.94
N GLY A 204 -18.40 -11.67 7.39
CA GLY A 204 -18.86 -12.62 6.39
C GLY A 204 -17.74 -13.44 5.74
N ALA A 205 -18.13 -14.54 5.10
CA ALA A 205 -17.27 -15.19 4.12
C ALA A 205 -17.38 -14.46 2.78
N ILE A 206 -16.25 -14.19 2.14
CA ILE A 206 -16.16 -13.63 0.79
C ILE A 206 -15.59 -14.70 -0.11
N LEU A 207 -16.43 -15.18 -1.02
CA LEU A 207 -16.10 -16.12 -2.06
C LEU A 207 -15.72 -15.29 -3.29
N TYR A 208 -14.51 -15.47 -3.82
CA TYR A 208 -14.09 -14.90 -5.10
C TYR A 208 -14.18 -15.98 -6.16
N LEU A 209 -14.93 -15.72 -7.22
CA LEU A 209 -15.28 -16.71 -8.23
C LEU A 209 -14.33 -16.59 -9.43
N SER A 210 -14.09 -17.70 -10.13
CA SER A 210 -13.51 -17.65 -11.47
C SER A 210 -14.49 -16.99 -12.45
N PRO A 211 -14.04 -16.21 -13.45
CA PRO A 211 -14.94 -15.53 -14.40
C PRO A 211 -15.92 -16.45 -15.15
N ASP A 212 -15.59 -17.74 -15.29
CA ASP A 212 -16.39 -18.78 -15.95
C ASP A 212 -17.37 -19.53 -15.03
N LYS A 213 -17.50 -19.11 -13.75
CA LYS A 213 -18.37 -19.74 -12.76
C LYS A 213 -19.20 -18.68 -12.07
N LYS A 214 -20.49 -18.60 -12.44
CA LYS A 214 -21.45 -17.66 -11.85
C LYS A 214 -22.40 -18.33 -10.87
N GLU A 215 -22.86 -19.53 -11.20
CA GLU A 215 -23.62 -20.37 -10.27
C GLU A 215 -22.66 -21.07 -9.30
N ILE A 216 -22.82 -20.84 -8.00
CA ILE A 216 -22.09 -21.54 -6.93
C ILE A 216 -23.08 -22.24 -6.00
N THR A 217 -22.70 -23.41 -5.51
CA THR A 217 -23.52 -24.18 -4.56
C THR A 217 -22.82 -24.21 -3.21
N ILE A 218 -23.51 -23.75 -2.18
CA ILE A 218 -23.00 -23.67 -0.82
C ILE A 218 -23.90 -24.43 0.15
N TYR A 219 -23.35 -24.82 1.29
CA TYR A 219 -24.10 -25.17 2.48
C TYR A 219 -23.49 -24.41 3.65
N ASP A 220 -24.33 -23.80 4.48
CA ASP A 220 -23.92 -23.06 5.66
C ASP A 220 -24.83 -23.39 6.84
N LYS A 221 -24.42 -22.99 8.04
CA LYS A 221 -25.21 -23.15 9.26
C LYS A 221 -24.85 -22.12 10.30
N THR A 222 -25.84 -21.44 10.87
CA THR A 222 -25.64 -20.41 11.88
C THR A 222 -25.85 -20.92 13.30
N LEU A 223 -25.35 -20.15 14.29
CA LEU A 223 -25.35 -20.56 15.70
C LEU A 223 -26.76 -20.79 16.28
N ASN A 224 -27.77 -20.09 15.79
CA ASN A 224 -29.14 -20.04 16.33
C ASN A 224 -30.22 -20.31 15.26
N SER A 225 -29.87 -20.92 14.12
CA SER A 225 -30.72 -21.01 12.93
C SER A 225 -31.23 -19.65 12.41
N GLY A 226 -30.56 -18.55 12.77
CA GLY A 226 -30.83 -17.24 12.22
C GLY A 226 -30.36 -17.15 10.76
N ASP A 227 -31.02 -16.31 9.99
CA ASP A 227 -30.83 -16.25 8.54
C ASP A 227 -29.42 -15.79 8.14
N ILE A 228 -28.93 -16.32 7.02
CA ILE A 228 -27.75 -15.77 6.33
C ILE A 228 -28.22 -14.76 5.29
N THR A 229 -27.71 -13.53 5.36
CA THR A 229 -27.93 -12.56 4.27
C THR A 229 -26.80 -12.68 3.26
N VAL A 230 -27.14 -12.61 1.98
CA VAL A 230 -26.20 -12.68 0.87
C VAL A 230 -26.10 -11.37 0.12
N ALA A 231 -24.95 -11.14 -0.52
CA ALA A 231 -24.72 -10.01 -1.41
C ALA A 231 -23.76 -10.39 -2.55
N GLY A 232 -23.92 -9.76 -3.71
CA GLY A 232 -23.17 -10.09 -4.93
C GLY A 232 -23.78 -11.23 -5.76
N CYS A 233 -25.04 -11.57 -5.49
CA CYS A 233 -25.83 -12.57 -6.19
C CYS A 233 -27.24 -12.04 -6.53
N GLU A 234 -28.00 -12.78 -7.34
CA GLU A 234 -29.37 -12.42 -7.76
C GLU A 234 -30.42 -12.74 -6.67
N GLU A 235 -30.09 -13.68 -5.79
CA GLU A 235 -30.90 -14.05 -4.63
C GLU A 235 -30.85 -12.91 -3.60
N ASN A 236 -32.01 -12.29 -3.36
CA ASN A 236 -32.16 -11.16 -2.42
C ASN A 236 -32.80 -11.58 -1.08
N GLU A 237 -33.37 -12.79 -1.02
CA GLU A 237 -33.94 -13.35 0.21
C GLU A 237 -32.86 -13.99 1.08
N PRO A 238 -33.01 -13.99 2.42
CA PRO A 238 -32.06 -14.64 3.31
C PRO A 238 -32.05 -16.17 3.14
N LEU A 239 -30.87 -16.78 3.28
CA LEU A 239 -30.72 -18.24 3.16
C LEU A 239 -31.13 -18.94 4.46
N SER A 240 -31.81 -20.07 4.30
CA SER A 240 -32.15 -20.97 5.40
C SER A 240 -30.91 -21.71 5.91
N SER A 241 -30.50 -21.40 7.14
CA SER A 241 -29.38 -22.07 7.81
C SER A 241 -29.54 -23.59 7.83
N GLY A 242 -28.53 -24.32 7.38
CA GLY A 242 -28.51 -25.78 7.32
C GLY A 242 -29.11 -26.37 6.04
N VAL A 243 -29.36 -25.54 5.01
CA VAL A 243 -29.84 -25.95 3.69
C VAL A 243 -28.76 -25.71 2.64
N GLN A 244 -28.63 -26.63 1.69
CA GLN A 244 -27.75 -26.43 0.54
C GLN A 244 -28.46 -25.51 -0.48
N THR A 245 -27.83 -24.41 -0.86
CA THR A 245 -28.40 -23.41 -1.77
C THR A 245 -27.45 -23.15 -2.93
N THR A 246 -28.00 -23.02 -4.14
CA THR A 246 -27.28 -22.48 -5.30
C THR A 246 -27.54 -20.98 -5.39
N LEU A 247 -26.47 -20.20 -5.56
CA LEU A 247 -26.48 -18.75 -5.70
C LEU A 247 -25.95 -18.35 -7.08
N THR A 248 -26.57 -17.34 -7.68
CA THR A 248 -26.25 -16.84 -9.02
C THR A 248 -25.50 -15.53 -8.87
N ALA A 249 -24.16 -15.55 -8.95
CA ALA A 249 -23.34 -14.38 -8.71
C ALA A 249 -23.53 -13.31 -9.80
N THR A 250 -23.88 -12.09 -9.40
CA THR A 250 -23.95 -10.93 -10.31
C THR A 250 -22.56 -10.38 -10.63
N GLY A 251 -21.63 -10.48 -9.68
CA GLY A 251 -20.24 -10.03 -9.80
C GLY A 251 -19.21 -11.15 -9.94
N ASP A 252 -17.96 -10.83 -9.62
CA ASP A 252 -16.85 -11.77 -9.41
C ASP A 252 -16.82 -12.34 -7.98
N ARG A 253 -17.76 -11.93 -7.12
CA ARG A 253 -17.73 -12.15 -5.67
C ARG A 253 -19.11 -12.34 -5.08
N VAL A 254 -19.23 -13.28 -4.14
CA VAL A 254 -20.40 -13.48 -3.28
C VAL A 254 -19.97 -13.31 -1.82
N ILE A 255 -20.81 -12.65 -1.01
CA ILE A 255 -20.56 -12.37 0.40
C ILE A 255 -21.69 -12.99 1.23
N LEU A 256 -21.34 -13.92 2.12
CA LEU A 256 -22.26 -14.57 3.06
C LEU A 256 -22.11 -13.90 4.43
N LYS A 257 -23.16 -13.23 4.92
CA LYS A 257 -23.16 -12.49 6.19
C LYS A 257 -24.05 -13.17 7.23
N GLY A 258 -23.49 -13.45 8.40
CA GLY A 258 -24.20 -14.04 9.54
C GLY A 258 -23.24 -14.57 10.61
N ASP A 259 -23.77 -15.06 11.72
CA ASP A 259 -22.97 -15.79 12.73
C ASP A 259 -22.79 -17.26 12.32
N ILE A 260 -22.03 -17.45 11.24
CA ILE A 260 -21.76 -18.73 10.59
C ILE A 260 -20.91 -19.64 11.50
N THR A 261 -21.35 -20.88 11.67
CA THR A 261 -20.69 -21.94 12.46
C THR A 261 -20.15 -23.08 11.62
N GLU A 262 -20.76 -23.36 10.47
CA GLU A 262 -20.25 -24.30 9.46
C GLU A 262 -20.40 -23.65 8.08
N LEU A 263 -19.38 -23.79 7.22
CA LEU A 263 -19.41 -23.31 5.84
C LEU A 263 -18.77 -24.34 4.90
N TYR A 264 -19.50 -24.70 3.86
CA TYR A 264 -19.11 -25.63 2.82
C TYR A 264 -19.32 -24.94 1.47
N CYS A 265 -18.25 -24.78 0.71
CA CYS A 265 -18.24 -24.17 -0.63
C CYS A 265 -17.38 -24.98 -1.61
N THR A 266 -17.45 -26.30 -1.49
CA THR A 266 -16.82 -27.29 -2.36
C THR A 266 -17.26 -27.15 -3.83
N ASP A 267 -16.36 -27.40 -4.78
CA ASP A 267 -16.65 -27.49 -6.23
C ASP A 267 -17.26 -26.22 -6.89
N ASN A 268 -16.71 -25.06 -6.52
CA ASN A 268 -17.21 -23.75 -6.94
C ASN A 268 -16.22 -22.93 -7.77
N LYS A 269 -15.12 -23.54 -8.25
CA LYS A 269 -14.01 -22.86 -8.97
C LYS A 269 -13.58 -21.53 -8.31
N LEU A 270 -13.61 -21.46 -6.97
CA LEU A 270 -13.24 -20.24 -6.25
C LEU A 270 -11.73 -19.96 -6.39
N THR A 271 -11.35 -18.71 -6.59
CA THR A 271 -9.96 -18.27 -6.81
C THR A 271 -9.30 -17.70 -5.55
N GLU A 272 -10.09 -17.10 -4.65
CA GLU A 272 -9.73 -16.65 -3.31
C GLU A 272 -10.92 -16.88 -2.36
N LEU A 273 -10.65 -17.21 -1.11
CA LEU A 273 -11.67 -17.29 -0.05
C LEU A 273 -11.17 -16.52 1.17
N ASN A 274 -11.94 -15.54 1.61
CA ASN A 274 -11.71 -14.86 2.88
C ASN A 274 -12.83 -15.23 3.86
N ALA A 275 -12.47 -15.92 4.94
CA ALA A 275 -13.39 -16.26 6.04
C ALA A 275 -13.10 -15.46 7.32
N GLN A 276 -12.16 -14.51 7.30
CA GLN A 276 -11.73 -13.75 8.48
C GLN A 276 -12.91 -13.00 9.15
N GLY A 277 -12.96 -13.06 10.48
CA GLY A 277 -14.02 -12.43 11.27
C GLY A 277 -15.26 -13.31 11.50
N LEU A 278 -15.36 -14.49 10.87
CA LEU A 278 -16.33 -15.53 11.24
C LEU A 278 -15.92 -16.25 12.53
N ASN A 279 -15.81 -15.51 13.64
CA ASN A 279 -15.23 -15.99 14.89
C ASN A 279 -15.96 -17.20 15.50
N ASN A 280 -17.21 -17.47 15.09
CA ASN A 280 -18.02 -18.62 15.52
C ASN A 280 -17.84 -19.87 14.63
N LEU A 281 -17.08 -19.78 13.53
CA LEU A 281 -16.89 -20.87 12.57
C LEU A 281 -16.10 -22.02 13.20
N LYS A 282 -16.71 -23.20 13.22
CA LYS A 282 -16.17 -24.46 13.74
C LYS A 282 -15.72 -25.40 12.64
N MET A 283 -16.34 -25.30 11.46
CA MET A 283 -16.02 -26.11 10.29
C MET A 283 -15.96 -25.27 9.01
N LEU A 284 -14.87 -25.40 8.25
CA LEU A 284 -14.71 -24.79 6.93
C LEU A 284 -14.29 -25.86 5.91
N VAL A 285 -15.11 -26.03 4.88
CA VAL A 285 -14.90 -26.99 3.79
C VAL A 285 -14.92 -26.23 2.47
N CYS A 286 -13.74 -26.06 1.87
CA CYS A 286 -13.53 -25.29 0.63
C CYS A 286 -12.68 -26.07 -0.37
N ASN A 287 -12.70 -27.41 -0.27
CA ASN A 287 -11.93 -28.28 -1.14
C ASN A 287 -12.46 -28.32 -2.58
N ASN A 288 -11.66 -28.83 -3.51
CA ASN A 288 -11.99 -28.90 -4.93
C ASN A 288 -12.37 -27.51 -5.50
N ASN A 289 -11.43 -26.57 -5.41
CA ASN A 289 -11.57 -25.21 -5.92
C ASN A 289 -10.26 -24.80 -6.64
N GLN A 290 -10.11 -23.52 -6.98
CA GLN A 290 -8.93 -22.96 -7.62
C GLN A 290 -8.22 -21.97 -6.68
N LEU A 291 -8.35 -22.16 -5.36
CA LEU A 291 -7.91 -21.18 -4.37
C LEU A 291 -6.39 -21.00 -4.45
N THR A 292 -5.96 -19.80 -4.83
CA THR A 292 -4.56 -19.36 -4.74
C THR A 292 -4.27 -18.71 -3.39
N LYS A 293 -5.32 -18.23 -2.70
CA LYS A 293 -5.27 -17.60 -1.38
C LYS A 293 -6.46 -18.05 -0.53
N LEU A 294 -6.19 -18.31 0.75
CA LEU A 294 -7.18 -18.68 1.76
C LEU A 294 -6.91 -17.92 3.06
N HIS A 295 -7.79 -17.00 3.42
CA HIS A 295 -7.63 -16.17 4.62
C HIS A 295 -8.50 -16.73 5.76
N VAL A 296 -7.85 -17.46 6.68
CA VAL A 296 -8.47 -18.13 7.84
C VAL A 296 -8.01 -17.57 9.20
N GLN A 297 -7.19 -16.52 9.21
CA GLN A 297 -6.66 -15.94 10.44
C GLN A 297 -7.76 -15.39 11.37
N GLY A 298 -7.59 -15.57 12.68
CA GLY A 298 -8.57 -15.15 13.70
C GLY A 298 -9.77 -16.08 13.91
N LEU A 299 -9.87 -17.19 13.16
CA LEU A 299 -10.91 -18.21 13.33
C LEU A 299 -10.66 -19.11 14.55
N ASN A 300 -10.66 -18.50 15.73
CA ASN A 300 -10.22 -19.12 16.99
C ASN A 300 -11.05 -20.34 17.40
N ASN A 301 -12.29 -20.47 16.93
CA ASN A 301 -13.17 -21.61 17.20
C ASN A 301 -13.12 -22.71 16.12
N LEU A 302 -12.31 -22.56 15.08
CA LEU A 302 -12.25 -23.51 13.97
C LEU A 302 -11.64 -24.83 14.45
N THR A 303 -12.38 -25.92 14.30
CA THR A 303 -11.98 -27.28 14.69
C THR A 303 -11.67 -28.16 13.49
N TYR A 304 -12.22 -27.86 12.32
CA TYR A 304 -12.01 -28.62 11.10
C TYR A 304 -11.82 -27.66 9.92
N LEU A 305 -10.70 -27.83 9.20
CA LEU A 305 -10.40 -27.10 7.96
C LEU A 305 -10.08 -28.11 6.87
N ASN A 306 -10.87 -28.10 5.79
CA ASN A 306 -10.57 -28.81 4.56
C ASN A 306 -10.45 -27.81 3.40
N CYS A 307 -9.22 -27.58 2.96
CA CYS A 307 -8.85 -26.76 1.81
C CYS A 307 -8.07 -27.57 0.76
N ALA A 308 -8.22 -28.90 0.77
CA ALA A 308 -7.55 -29.79 -0.16
C ALA A 308 -8.01 -29.58 -1.62
N MET A 309 -7.26 -30.07 -2.60
CA MET A 309 -7.60 -29.93 -4.04
C MET A 309 -7.79 -28.45 -4.42
N ASN A 310 -6.72 -27.69 -4.30
CA ASN A 310 -6.66 -26.24 -4.55
C ASN A 310 -5.28 -25.86 -5.14
N GLN A 311 -4.98 -24.56 -5.23
CA GLN A 311 -3.73 -24.04 -5.82
C GLN A 311 -2.92 -23.24 -4.80
N LEU A 312 -3.04 -23.55 -3.51
CA LEU A 312 -2.42 -22.80 -2.43
C LEU A 312 -0.90 -23.03 -2.43
N LYS A 313 -0.13 -21.95 -2.61
CA LYS A 313 1.34 -21.94 -2.44
C LYS A 313 1.78 -21.69 -1.01
N GLU A 314 0.91 -21.04 -0.24
CA GLU A 314 1.06 -20.81 1.19
C GLU A 314 -0.27 -21.03 1.90
N LEU A 315 -0.19 -21.47 3.15
CA LEU A 315 -1.35 -21.67 4.02
C LEU A 315 -0.97 -21.24 5.43
N ASN A 316 -1.44 -20.05 5.83
CA ASN A 316 -1.24 -19.56 7.19
C ASN A 316 -2.37 -20.06 8.10
N VAL A 317 -2.06 -21.07 8.92
CA VAL A 317 -2.93 -21.63 9.96
C VAL A 317 -2.57 -21.16 11.37
N GLN A 318 -1.65 -20.20 11.53
CA GLN A 318 -1.29 -19.69 12.86
C GLN A 318 -2.51 -19.07 13.57
N GLY A 319 -2.57 -19.19 14.89
CA GLY A 319 -3.71 -18.74 15.70
C GLY A 319 -4.94 -19.65 15.70
N LEU A 320 -5.01 -20.68 14.84
CA LEU A 320 -6.12 -21.67 14.81
C LEU A 320 -6.01 -22.69 15.95
N ASN A 321 -5.85 -22.23 17.19
CA ASN A 321 -5.40 -23.06 18.31
C ASN A 321 -6.36 -24.21 18.67
N ASN A 322 -7.63 -24.13 18.28
CA ASN A 322 -8.65 -25.19 18.47
C ASN A 322 -8.77 -26.17 17.29
N LEU A 323 -7.95 -26.03 16.23
CA LEU A 323 -8.00 -26.89 15.05
C LEU A 323 -7.62 -28.32 15.42
N LYS A 324 -8.49 -29.28 15.08
CA LYS A 324 -8.33 -30.72 15.33
C LYS A 324 -8.00 -31.47 14.05
N THR A 325 -8.56 -31.06 12.92
CA THR A 325 -8.31 -31.67 11.60
C THR A 325 -7.93 -30.60 10.59
N LEU A 326 -6.80 -30.80 9.93
CA LEU A 326 -6.34 -30.01 8.79
C LEU A 326 -6.17 -30.92 7.56
N ARG A 327 -6.96 -30.66 6.52
CA ARG A 327 -6.83 -31.29 5.21
C ARG A 327 -6.41 -30.24 4.19
N CYS A 328 -5.17 -30.33 3.74
CA CYS A 328 -4.51 -29.40 2.81
C CYS A 328 -3.80 -30.11 1.65
N TYR A 329 -4.09 -31.40 1.46
CA TYR A 329 -3.53 -32.23 0.40
C TYR A 329 -3.93 -31.76 -1.01
N ASN A 330 -3.24 -32.19 -2.07
CA ASN A 330 -3.45 -31.72 -3.45
C ASN A 330 -3.40 -30.17 -3.53
N ASN A 331 -2.24 -29.58 -3.20
CA ASN A 331 -1.97 -28.13 -3.26
C ASN A 331 -0.52 -27.89 -3.74
N GLN A 332 0.01 -26.67 -3.59
CA GLN A 332 1.37 -26.28 -4.01
C GLN A 332 2.22 -25.81 -2.81
N LEU A 333 1.95 -26.33 -1.60
CA LEU A 333 2.60 -25.86 -0.38
C LEU A 333 4.07 -26.31 -0.33
N THR A 334 4.98 -25.35 -0.23
CA THR A 334 6.42 -25.57 -0.02
C THR A 334 6.83 -25.60 1.45
N LYS A 335 5.94 -25.13 2.34
CA LYS A 335 6.11 -25.13 3.80
C LYS A 335 4.75 -25.20 4.48
N LEU A 336 4.71 -25.80 5.67
CA LEU A 336 3.52 -25.84 6.52
C LEU A 336 3.91 -25.75 7.99
N ASN A 337 3.75 -24.58 8.60
CA ASN A 337 3.98 -24.39 10.04
C ASN A 337 2.70 -24.72 10.80
N VAL A 338 2.80 -25.66 11.75
CA VAL A 338 1.71 -26.11 12.63
C VAL A 338 2.00 -25.92 14.12
N GLN A 339 3.07 -25.19 14.47
CA GLN A 339 3.67 -25.12 15.81
C GLN A 339 2.67 -24.73 16.92
N VAL A 340 1.72 -23.84 16.62
CA VAL A 340 0.71 -23.34 17.58
C VAL A 340 -0.57 -24.20 17.64
N LEU A 341 -0.71 -25.20 16.77
CA LEU A 341 -1.92 -26.02 16.63
C LEU A 341 -1.99 -27.13 17.68
N THR A 342 -1.92 -26.77 18.96
CA THR A 342 -1.82 -27.72 20.10
C THR A 342 -2.89 -28.82 20.09
N ASN A 343 -4.11 -28.51 19.64
CA ASN A 343 -5.24 -29.43 19.55
C ASN A 343 -5.28 -30.32 18.30
N LEU A 344 -4.38 -30.14 17.32
CA LEU A 344 -4.41 -30.86 16.03
C LEU A 344 -4.20 -32.36 16.23
N LYS A 345 -5.09 -33.20 15.71
CA LYS A 345 -5.04 -34.67 15.76
C LYS A 345 -4.88 -35.30 14.38
N GLU A 346 -5.42 -34.67 13.36
CA GLU A 346 -5.36 -35.15 11.98
C GLU A 346 -4.71 -34.11 11.08
N LEU A 347 -3.67 -34.51 10.37
CA LEU A 347 -3.04 -33.72 9.33
C LEU A 347 -2.99 -34.52 8.02
N TRP A 348 -3.44 -33.93 6.93
CA TRP A 348 -3.42 -34.54 5.61
C TRP A 348 -2.76 -33.54 4.65
N CYS A 349 -1.50 -33.78 4.30
CA CYS A 349 -0.63 -32.86 3.56
C CYS A 349 0.03 -33.46 2.31
N TYR A 350 -0.32 -34.70 1.94
CA TYR A 350 0.13 -35.34 0.71
C TYR A 350 -0.19 -34.54 -0.55
N ASN A 351 0.48 -34.85 -1.65
CA ASN A 351 0.43 -34.16 -2.94
C ASN A 351 0.59 -32.64 -2.81
N ASN A 352 1.79 -32.22 -2.41
CA ASN A 352 2.21 -30.83 -2.22
C ASN A 352 3.66 -30.66 -2.75
N GLN A 353 4.43 -29.70 -2.25
CA GLN A 353 5.81 -29.42 -2.65
C GLN A 353 6.72 -29.33 -1.40
N LEU A 354 6.40 -30.09 -0.35
CA LEU A 354 7.15 -30.12 0.90
C LEU A 354 8.44 -30.93 0.71
N ASP A 355 9.59 -30.24 0.73
CA ASP A 355 10.90 -30.88 0.70
C ASP A 355 11.30 -31.52 2.05
N LYS A 356 12.47 -32.16 2.09
CA LYS A 356 13.03 -32.80 3.30
C LYS A 356 13.17 -31.83 4.48
N ALA A 357 13.55 -30.57 4.23
CA ALA A 357 13.69 -29.55 5.28
C ALA A 357 12.31 -29.08 5.78
N ALA A 358 11.34 -28.93 4.88
CA ALA A 358 9.95 -28.62 5.21
C ALA A 358 9.32 -29.71 6.09
N PHE A 359 9.52 -31.00 5.77
CA PHE A 359 9.09 -32.11 6.65
C PHE A 359 9.85 -32.16 7.98
N THR A 360 11.16 -31.90 7.98
CA THR A 360 11.95 -31.81 9.22
C THR A 360 11.37 -30.74 10.16
N GLN A 361 11.03 -29.56 9.63
CA GLN A 361 10.36 -28.52 10.40
C GLN A 361 8.94 -28.95 10.82
N LEU A 362 8.14 -29.53 9.93
CA LEU A 362 6.78 -30.00 10.23
C LEU A 362 6.78 -31.01 11.38
N PHE A 363 7.70 -31.99 11.37
CA PHE A 363 7.83 -32.97 12.44
C PHE A 363 8.23 -32.31 13.76
N ASN A 364 9.05 -31.27 13.73
CA ASN A 364 9.41 -30.45 14.89
C ASN A 364 8.28 -29.52 15.38
N ASP A 365 7.38 -29.10 14.49
CA ASP A 365 6.21 -28.27 14.80
C ASP A 365 5.03 -29.08 15.37
N LEU A 366 4.86 -30.35 14.98
CA LEU A 366 3.72 -31.17 15.43
C LEU A 366 3.60 -31.23 16.97
N PRO A 367 2.40 -31.04 17.55
CA PRO A 367 2.23 -31.07 19.00
C PRO A 367 2.39 -32.49 19.57
N LYS A 368 3.13 -32.64 20.68
CA LYS A 368 3.26 -33.93 21.39
C LYS A 368 1.92 -34.37 21.97
N LYS A 369 1.53 -35.62 21.74
CA LYS A 369 0.24 -36.20 22.19
C LYS A 369 0.37 -37.11 23.40
N LYS A 370 -0.75 -37.30 24.09
CA LYS A 370 -0.88 -38.25 25.20
C LYS A 370 -1.01 -39.67 24.67
N THR A 371 -0.67 -40.67 25.49
CA THR A 371 -0.62 -42.10 25.09
C THR A 371 -1.96 -42.66 24.58
N ASN A 372 -3.08 -42.02 24.94
CA ASN A 372 -4.45 -42.39 24.55
C ASN A 372 -5.10 -41.43 23.53
N GLU A 373 -4.33 -40.51 22.94
CA GLU A 373 -4.81 -39.62 21.88
C GLU A 373 -4.37 -40.17 20.52
N ASP A 374 -5.32 -40.75 19.77
CA ASP A 374 -5.09 -41.06 18.37
C ASP A 374 -4.81 -39.78 17.57
N ALA A 375 -3.60 -39.71 17.01
CA ALA A 375 -3.18 -38.67 16.09
C ALA A 375 -2.45 -39.27 14.89
N GLN A 376 -2.76 -38.76 13.70
CA GLN A 376 -2.33 -39.32 12.43
C GLN A 376 -1.98 -38.23 11.41
N CYS A 377 -0.91 -38.45 10.66
CA CYS A 377 -0.42 -37.52 9.65
C CYS A 377 -0.25 -38.25 8.32
N VAL A 378 -1.09 -37.98 7.32
CA VAL A 378 -0.93 -38.52 5.96
C VAL A 378 0.06 -37.64 5.23
N LEU A 379 1.30 -38.12 5.15
CA LEU A 379 2.47 -37.40 4.68
C LEU A 379 2.53 -37.31 3.16
N TYR A 380 2.36 -38.46 2.51
CA TYR A 380 2.46 -38.60 1.06
C TYR A 380 1.53 -39.69 0.51
N ALA A 381 1.30 -39.69 -0.80
CA ALA A 381 0.49 -40.67 -1.50
C ALA A 381 1.26 -41.35 -2.64
N ASP A 382 1.05 -42.65 -2.77
CA ASP A 382 1.46 -43.46 -3.92
C ASP A 382 0.18 -43.79 -4.71
N ILE A 383 -0.11 -42.96 -5.72
CA ILE A 383 -1.30 -43.07 -6.56
C ILE A 383 -0.85 -43.09 -8.01
N SER A 384 -1.12 -44.20 -8.69
CA SER A 384 -0.78 -44.42 -10.11
C SER A 384 -1.25 -43.24 -10.98
N GLY A 385 -0.31 -42.63 -11.71
CA GLY A 385 -0.56 -41.50 -12.60
C GLY A 385 -0.57 -40.12 -11.95
N ILE A 386 -0.38 -40.02 -10.62
CA ILE A 386 -0.24 -38.75 -9.89
C ILE A 386 1.20 -38.61 -9.40
N THR A 387 1.85 -37.47 -9.68
CA THR A 387 3.14 -37.13 -9.09
C THR A 387 2.92 -36.45 -7.74
N GLU A 388 3.41 -37.05 -6.67
CA GLU A 388 3.22 -36.61 -5.28
C GLU A 388 3.90 -35.27 -4.92
N GLY A 389 5.00 -34.90 -5.58
CA GLY A 389 5.70 -33.61 -5.40
C GLY A 389 6.40 -33.37 -4.04
N ASN A 390 5.90 -33.97 -2.96
CA ASN A 390 6.52 -34.02 -1.64
C ASN A 390 7.72 -34.97 -1.61
N TYR A 391 8.58 -34.79 -0.61
CA TYR A 391 9.58 -35.78 -0.20
C TYR A 391 8.92 -37.05 0.35
N THR A 392 9.39 -38.22 -0.08
CA THR A 392 8.81 -39.54 0.26
C THR A 392 9.80 -40.56 0.84
N ASP A 393 11.10 -40.28 0.75
CA ASP A 393 12.20 -41.20 1.11
C ASP A 393 12.62 -41.03 2.59
N PHE A 394 11.71 -41.30 3.51
CA PHE A 394 11.93 -41.05 4.95
C PHE A 394 12.79 -42.12 5.61
N THR A 395 13.86 -41.68 6.27
CA THR A 395 14.72 -42.54 7.10
C THR A 395 14.02 -42.97 8.40
N PRO A 396 14.49 -44.06 9.07
CA PRO A 396 13.94 -44.47 10.36
C PRO A 396 13.96 -43.35 11.41
N ASP A 397 15.06 -42.58 11.48
CA ASP A 397 15.25 -41.53 12.48
C ASP A 397 14.29 -40.35 12.27
N GLU A 398 14.05 -39.95 11.00
CA GLU A 398 13.06 -38.92 10.66
C GLU A 398 11.64 -39.34 11.08
N LEU A 399 11.26 -40.58 10.78
CA LEU A 399 9.98 -41.14 11.22
C LEU A 399 9.92 -41.31 12.76
N GLN A 400 11.05 -41.50 13.43
CA GLN A 400 11.09 -41.61 14.88
C GLN A 400 10.80 -40.27 15.57
N VAL A 401 11.12 -39.12 14.97
CA VAL A 401 10.75 -37.78 15.52
C VAL A 401 9.24 -37.65 15.67
N ILE A 402 8.48 -37.98 14.62
CA ILE A 402 7.01 -37.91 14.62
C ILE A 402 6.38 -39.01 15.52
N LYS A 403 6.93 -40.23 15.53
CA LYS A 403 6.49 -41.32 16.43
C LYS A 403 6.76 -41.03 17.92
N ASN A 404 7.87 -40.36 18.25
CA ASN A 404 8.18 -39.90 19.61
C ASN A 404 7.16 -38.88 20.14
N LYS A 405 6.53 -38.12 19.23
CA LYS A 405 5.42 -37.20 19.53
C LYS A 405 4.05 -37.89 19.60
N LYS A 406 4.00 -39.22 19.45
CA LYS A 406 2.80 -40.07 19.45
C LYS A 406 1.86 -39.82 18.27
N TRP A 407 2.41 -39.43 17.12
CA TRP A 407 1.69 -39.40 15.85
C TRP A 407 1.98 -40.67 15.04
N LYS A 408 0.97 -41.14 14.31
CA LYS A 408 1.08 -42.20 13.30
C LYS A 408 1.41 -41.55 11.95
N PRO A 409 2.64 -41.68 11.41
CA PRO A 409 2.96 -41.20 10.07
C PRO A 409 2.41 -42.21 9.04
N LEU A 410 1.54 -41.73 8.15
CA LEU A 410 0.83 -42.56 7.18
C LEU A 410 1.18 -42.16 5.74
N LYS A 411 1.15 -43.13 4.84
CA LYS A 411 1.07 -42.93 3.40
C LYS A 411 -0.24 -43.46 2.85
N GLN A 412 -0.77 -42.81 1.83
CA GLN A 412 -1.90 -43.33 1.06
C GLN A 412 -1.38 -44.25 -0.05
N ILE A 413 -2.01 -45.40 -0.28
CA ILE A 413 -1.82 -46.22 -1.48
C ILE A 413 -3.21 -46.53 -2.03
N GLY A 414 -3.51 -46.01 -3.23
CA GLY A 414 -4.88 -46.07 -3.78
C GLY A 414 -5.91 -45.43 -2.84
N HIS A 415 -6.85 -46.22 -2.30
CA HIS A 415 -7.87 -45.76 -1.34
C HIS A 415 -7.58 -46.14 0.12
N GLN A 416 -6.42 -46.75 0.40
CA GLN A 416 -6.06 -47.25 1.73
C GLN A 416 -4.91 -46.46 2.34
N PHE A 417 -4.81 -46.46 3.67
CA PHE A 417 -3.77 -45.76 4.42
C PHE A 417 -2.92 -46.76 5.20
N TYR A 418 -1.61 -46.66 5.07
CA TYR A 418 -0.63 -47.55 5.67
C TYR A 418 0.36 -46.74 6.50
N GLU A 419 0.84 -47.28 7.62
CA GLU A 419 1.93 -46.64 8.35
C GLU A 419 3.19 -46.60 7.46
N THR A 420 3.88 -45.47 7.43
CA THR A 420 5.15 -45.36 6.71
C THR A 420 6.22 -46.18 7.44
N ALA A 421 6.73 -47.18 6.74
CA ALA A 421 7.99 -47.83 7.04
C ALA A 421 9.13 -47.06 6.35
N ALA A 422 10.33 -47.13 6.92
CA ALA A 422 11.54 -46.72 6.21
C ALA A 422 11.82 -47.67 5.04
N ILE A 423 12.52 -47.16 4.04
CA ILE A 423 13.02 -47.93 2.88
C ILE A 423 14.32 -48.65 3.27
#